data_AF-A0A933ZDZ8-F1
#
_entry.id   AF-A0A933ZDZ8-F1
#
_cell.length_a   1.000
_cell.length_b   1.000
_cell.length_c   1.000
_cell.angle_alpha   90.00
_cell.angle_beta   90.00
_cell.angle_gamma   90.00
#
_symmetry.space_group_name_H-M   'P 1'
#
loop_
_entity.id
_entity.type
_entity.pdbx_description
1 polymer ?
#
loop_
_entity_poly.entity_id
_entity_poly.type
_entity_poly.pdbx_seq_one_letter_code
_entity_poly.pdbx_strand_id
1 'polypeptide(L)'
;MPGDRDEGLLPGPARQHGDESAHVRFDRRELSLRDPEKFDRVAFAMRALRLLKPAHMTVVVYEGNFAVRVHKGPDLRHGPESSWGMIAVPPHASRAEIAVAVVDLAGRTHDPYAVDLVMAAGQAPV
;
A
#
# COMPACT_ATOMS: atom_id res chain seq x y z
N MET A 1 -28.93 6.07 56.81
CA MET A 1 -27.90 5.04 56.63
C MET A 1 -27.58 4.93 55.15
N PRO A 2 -26.29 4.97 54.78
CA PRO A 2 -25.78 4.88 53.42
C PRO A 2 -25.68 3.43 52.94
N GLY A 3 -25.68 3.22 51.63
CA GLY A 3 -25.35 1.97 50.95
C GLY A 3 -24.48 2.28 49.74
N ASP A 4 -23.18 2.14 49.95
CA ASP A 4 -22.04 2.42 49.08
C ASP A 4 -21.68 1.14 48.28
N ARG A 5 -21.14 1.31 47.06
CA ARG A 5 -20.30 0.36 46.28
C ARG A 5 -20.99 -0.82 45.56
N ASP A 6 -20.58 -1.28 44.38
CA ASP A 6 -19.43 -0.94 43.52
C ASP A 6 -19.67 -1.51 42.11
N GLU A 7 -19.04 -0.87 41.13
CA GLU A 7 -18.36 -1.47 39.97
C GLU A 7 -19.13 -2.34 38.96
N GLY A 8 -19.49 -1.70 37.85
CA GLY A 8 -19.65 -2.31 36.53
C GLY A 8 -18.86 -1.51 35.49
N LEU A 9 -17.56 -1.33 35.74
CA LEU A 9 -16.59 -0.84 34.75
C LEU A 9 -16.59 -1.80 33.56
N LEU A 10 -16.80 -1.31 32.35
CA LEU A 10 -15.90 -1.51 31.21
C LEU A 10 -16.41 -0.71 29.99
N PRO A 11 -15.71 0.35 29.56
CA PRO A 11 -15.85 0.88 28.22
C PRO A 11 -15.27 -0.16 27.26
N GLY A 12 -16.07 -0.71 26.35
CA GLY A 12 -15.53 -1.57 25.30
C GLY A 12 -14.82 -0.73 24.25
N PRO A 13 -13.50 -0.86 24.01
CA PRO A 13 -12.86 -0.26 22.86
C PRO A 13 -12.66 -1.37 21.82
N ALA A 14 -13.51 -1.40 20.79
CA ALA A 14 -13.21 -2.14 19.58
C ALA A 14 -13.17 -1.16 18.41
N ARG A 15 -12.08 -0.39 18.41
CA ARG A 15 -11.29 -0.02 17.25
C ARG A 15 -12.12 0.38 16.03
N GLN A 16 -12.26 1.69 15.88
CA GLN A 16 -12.16 2.32 14.56
C GLN A 16 -10.85 1.83 13.93
N HIS A 17 -10.86 0.70 13.24
CA HIS A 17 -9.78 0.37 12.33
C HIS A 17 -10.07 1.21 11.09
N GLY A 18 -9.40 2.35 11.06
CA GLY A 18 -9.55 3.36 10.03
C GLY A 18 -9.53 2.69 8.66
N ASP A 19 -10.47 3.11 7.85
CA ASP A 19 -10.33 3.12 6.40
C ASP A 19 -9.06 3.91 6.06
N GLU A 20 -7.90 3.28 6.24
CA GLU A 20 -6.60 3.82 5.84
C GLU A 20 -6.43 3.54 4.34
N SER A 21 -7.44 3.96 3.58
CA SER A 21 -7.30 4.30 2.18
C SER A 21 -6.40 5.53 2.13
N ALA A 22 -5.09 5.32 2.23
CA ALA A 22 -4.10 6.35 1.97
C ALA A 22 -4.21 6.74 0.49
N HIS A 23 -5.09 7.71 0.22
CA HIS A 23 -5.17 8.34 -1.08
C HIS A 23 -3.91 9.19 -1.26
N VAL A 24 -2.85 8.60 -1.81
CA VAL A 24 -1.70 9.37 -2.30
C VAL A 24 -2.16 10.12 -3.54
N ARG A 25 -2.79 11.28 -3.31
CA ARG A 25 -3.27 12.18 -4.35
C ARG A 25 -2.19 13.22 -4.59
N PHE A 26 -1.26 12.89 -5.46
CA PHE A 26 -0.35 13.90 -5.99
C PHE A 26 -1.14 14.94 -6.79
N ASP A 27 -0.80 16.22 -6.63
CA ASP A 27 -1.50 17.32 -7.28
C ASP A 27 -1.36 17.20 -8.81
N ARG A 28 -2.50 17.30 -9.51
CA ARG A 28 -2.66 17.00 -10.95
C ARG A 28 -1.80 17.90 -11.84
N ARG A 29 -1.30 19.03 -11.32
CA ARG A 29 -0.53 20.00 -12.12
C ARG A 29 0.94 19.63 -12.29
N GLU A 30 1.52 18.79 -11.44
CA GLU A 30 2.97 18.47 -11.51
C GLU A 30 3.27 17.17 -12.30
N LEU A 31 2.29 16.27 -12.45
CA LEU A 31 2.48 14.93 -13.06
C LEU A 31 1.90 14.76 -14.47
N SER A 32 1.36 15.83 -15.07
CA SER A 32 0.86 15.80 -16.46
C SER A 32 2.00 15.85 -17.50
N LEU A 33 3.25 15.84 -17.06
CA LEU A 33 4.41 15.60 -17.91
C LEU A 33 4.54 14.08 -18.08
N ARG A 34 3.95 13.57 -19.16
CA ARG A 34 4.14 12.21 -19.69
C ARG A 34 5.56 11.73 -19.40
N ASP A 35 5.73 10.76 -18.50
CA ASP A 35 7.02 10.13 -18.29
C ASP A 35 7.35 9.31 -19.56
N PRO A 36 8.35 9.71 -20.38
CA PRO A 36 8.66 9.05 -21.65
C PRO A 36 9.34 7.68 -21.46
N GLU A 37 9.54 7.27 -20.21
CA GLU A 37 10.25 6.05 -19.87
C GLU A 37 9.52 4.79 -20.39
N LYS A 38 10.18 4.08 -21.30
CA LYS A 38 9.70 2.82 -21.87
C LYS A 38 10.05 1.69 -20.91
N PHE A 39 9.15 1.36 -19.99
CA PHE A 39 9.26 0.18 -19.16
C PHE A 39 7.89 -0.45 -18.90
N ASP A 40 7.90 -1.75 -18.61
CA ASP A 40 6.70 -2.46 -18.18
C ASP A 40 6.43 -2.15 -16.70
N ARG A 41 5.38 -1.36 -16.49
CA ARG A 41 4.95 -0.83 -15.19
C ARG A 41 4.40 -1.90 -14.27
N VAL A 42 3.62 -2.83 -14.82
CA VAL A 42 3.06 -3.96 -14.06
C VAL A 42 4.19 -4.93 -13.68
N ALA A 43 5.09 -5.23 -14.60
CA ALA A 43 6.26 -6.07 -14.30
C ALA A 43 7.22 -5.41 -13.29
N PHE A 44 7.34 -4.08 -13.30
CA PHE A 44 8.10 -3.34 -12.29
C PHE A 44 7.43 -3.45 -10.91
N ALA A 45 6.12 -3.20 -10.81
CA ALA A 45 5.37 -3.36 -9.56
C ALA A 45 5.46 -4.80 -9.01
N MET A 46 5.29 -5.80 -9.87
CA MET A 46 5.42 -7.21 -9.48
C MET A 46 6.82 -7.56 -8.98
N ARG A 47 7.88 -7.00 -9.59
CA ARG A 47 9.26 -7.18 -9.10
C ARG A 47 9.47 -6.53 -7.75
N ALA A 48 9.00 -5.30 -7.57
CA ALA A 48 9.06 -4.59 -6.31
C ALA A 48 8.36 -5.37 -5.18
N LEU A 49 7.18 -5.93 -5.44
CA LEU A 49 6.46 -6.76 -4.47
C LEU A 49 7.22 -8.04 -4.11
N ARG A 50 7.86 -8.70 -5.08
CA ARG A 50 8.71 -9.88 -4.83
C ARG A 50 9.94 -9.54 -4.00
N LEU A 51 10.46 -8.33 -4.13
CA LEU A 51 11.60 -7.85 -3.36
C LEU A 51 11.20 -7.57 -1.90
N LEU A 52 10.09 -6.87 -1.69
CA LEU A 52 9.62 -6.49 -0.35
C LEU A 52 8.97 -7.63 0.43
N LYS A 53 8.44 -8.65 -0.27
CA LYS A 53 7.74 -9.82 0.30
C LYS A 53 6.76 -9.44 1.44
N PRO A 54 5.63 -8.79 1.12
CA PRO A 54 4.59 -8.48 2.10
C PRO A 54 4.16 -9.74 2.86
N ALA A 55 4.37 -9.78 4.16
CA ALA A 55 4.06 -10.95 4.98
C ALA A 55 2.54 -11.12 5.09
N HIS A 56 2.06 -12.37 4.93
CA HIS A 56 0.64 -12.73 5.08
C HIS A 56 -0.34 -11.89 4.24
N MET A 57 0.13 -11.31 3.13
CA MET A 57 -0.69 -10.47 2.26
C MET A 57 -0.78 -11.04 0.85
N THR A 58 -1.99 -11.18 0.32
CA THR A 58 -2.22 -11.47 -1.10
C THR A 58 -2.35 -10.16 -1.86
N VAL A 59 -1.51 -9.94 -2.88
CA VAL A 59 -1.51 -8.70 -3.66
C VAL A 59 -1.91 -8.96 -5.11
N VAL A 60 -2.84 -8.15 -5.62
CA VAL A 60 -3.19 -8.07 -7.03
C VAL A 60 -2.66 -6.78 -7.64
N VAL A 61 -1.95 -6.88 -8.75
CA VAL A 61 -1.51 -5.76 -9.58
C VAL A 61 -2.34 -5.75 -10.84
N TYR A 62 -2.93 -4.60 -11.18
CA TYR A 62 -3.70 -4.45 -12.42
C TYR A 62 -3.44 -3.09 -13.07
N GLU A 63 -3.69 -3.01 -14.37
CA GLU A 63 -3.57 -1.75 -15.11
C GLU A 63 -4.70 -0.79 -14.74
N GLY A 64 -4.34 0.45 -14.39
CA GLY A 64 -5.27 1.52 -14.03
C GLY A 64 -5.43 2.55 -15.14
N ASN A 65 -6.40 3.47 -15.00
CA ASN A 65 -6.69 4.46 -16.05
C ASN A 65 -6.11 5.86 -15.77
N PHE A 66 -5.98 6.27 -14.50
CA PHE A 66 -5.78 7.69 -14.18
C PHE A 66 -4.65 7.98 -13.19
N ALA A 67 -4.54 7.21 -12.11
CA ALA A 67 -3.58 7.43 -11.05
C ALA A 67 -3.19 6.09 -10.42
N VAL A 68 -2.00 6.04 -9.82
CA VAL A 68 -1.62 4.91 -8.97
C VAL A 68 -2.57 4.88 -7.78
N ARG A 69 -3.15 3.72 -7.48
CA ARG A 69 -4.05 3.54 -6.33
C ARG A 69 -3.70 2.30 -5.57
N VAL A 70 -3.77 2.39 -4.24
CA VAL A 70 -3.56 1.27 -3.33
C VAL A 70 -4.84 1.08 -2.54
N HIS A 71 -5.29 -0.17 -2.46
CA HIS A 71 -6.36 -0.60 -1.56
C HIS A 71 -5.84 -1.76 -0.74
N LYS A 72 -6.07 -1.73 0.58
CA LYS A 72 -5.64 -2.78 1.50
C LYS A 72 -6.76 -3.10 2.48
N GLY A 73 -6.82 -4.34 2.95
CA GLY A 73 -7.80 -4.74 3.94
C GLY A 73 -7.51 -6.10 4.57
N PRO A 74 -8.20 -6.45 5.66
CA PRO A 74 -8.08 -7.78 6.26
C PRO A 74 -8.70 -8.84 5.36
N ASP A 75 -8.08 -10.01 5.30
CA ASP A 75 -8.65 -11.19 4.65
C ASP A 75 -9.50 -11.97 5.65
N LEU A 76 -10.80 -11.70 5.62
CA LEU A 76 -11.78 -12.32 6.51
C LEU A 76 -11.92 -13.85 6.29
N ARG A 77 -11.37 -14.41 5.21
CA ARG A 77 -11.45 -15.85 4.90
C ARG A 77 -10.27 -16.65 5.47
N HIS A 78 -9.08 -16.06 5.55
CA HIS A 78 -7.84 -16.76 5.94
C HIS A 78 -7.33 -16.43 7.36
N GLY A 79 -8.08 -15.63 8.13
CA GLY A 79 -7.82 -15.37 9.55
C GLY A 79 -7.28 -13.96 9.85
N PRO A 80 -7.14 -13.59 11.13
CA PRO A 80 -6.88 -12.22 11.56
C PRO A 80 -5.51 -11.65 11.13
N GLU A 81 -4.54 -12.53 10.88
CA GLU A 81 -3.19 -12.16 10.42
C GLU A 81 -3.08 -12.07 8.89
N SER A 82 -4.11 -12.51 8.16
CA SER A 82 -4.11 -12.49 6.69
C SER A 82 -4.69 -11.17 6.19
N SER A 83 -4.09 -10.62 5.15
CA SER A 83 -4.53 -9.39 4.50
C SER A 83 -4.55 -9.52 2.99
N TRP A 84 -5.25 -8.61 2.34
CA TRP A 84 -5.21 -8.44 0.90
C TRP A 84 -4.81 -7.01 0.54
N GLY A 85 -4.19 -6.90 -0.63
CA GLY A 85 -3.74 -5.66 -1.23
C GLY A 85 -4.10 -5.62 -2.71
N MET A 86 -4.39 -4.44 -3.22
CA MET A 86 -4.57 -4.19 -4.64
C MET A 86 -3.83 -2.92 -5.02
N ILE A 87 -3.15 -2.96 -6.16
CA ILE A 87 -2.51 -1.78 -6.76
C ILE A 87 -2.96 -1.60 -8.20
N ALA A 88 -3.52 -0.43 -8.48
CA ALA A 88 -3.83 0.03 -9.84
C ALA A 88 -2.63 0.81 -10.37
N VAL A 89 -2.08 0.42 -11.51
CA VAL A 89 -0.92 1.07 -12.11
C VAL A 89 -1.29 1.62 -13.48
N PRO A 90 -1.43 2.96 -13.64
CA PRO A 90 -1.78 3.53 -14.93
C PRO A 90 -0.61 3.54 -15.91
N PRO A 91 -0.88 3.58 -17.23
CA PRO A 91 0.14 3.50 -18.28
C PRO A 91 1.12 4.68 -18.30
N HIS A 92 0.82 5.76 -17.58
CA HIS A 92 1.67 6.95 -17.45
C HIS A 92 2.35 7.07 -16.08
N ALA A 93 2.18 6.10 -15.17
CA ALA A 93 2.84 6.14 -13.87
C ALA A 93 4.37 6.09 -14.02
N SER A 94 5.08 6.89 -13.24
CA SER A 94 6.52 6.83 -13.10
C SER A 94 6.95 5.65 -12.22
N ARG A 95 8.23 5.25 -12.30
CA ARG A 95 8.81 4.24 -11.39
C ARG A 95 8.72 4.67 -9.94
N ALA A 96 8.96 5.95 -9.66
CA ALA A 96 8.93 6.49 -8.30
C ALA A 96 7.52 6.39 -7.69
N GLU A 97 6.48 6.76 -8.44
CA GLU A 97 5.09 6.63 -7.97
C GLU A 97 4.72 5.17 -7.68
N ILE A 98 5.12 4.24 -8.56
CA ILE A 98 4.88 2.81 -8.35
C ILE A 98 5.66 2.32 -7.13
N ALA A 99 6.92 2.74 -6.95
CA ALA A 99 7.76 2.32 -5.84
C ALA A 99 7.17 2.76 -4.49
N VAL A 100 6.76 4.04 -4.37
CA VAL A 100 6.10 4.57 -3.17
C VAL A 100 4.83 3.78 -2.85
N ALA A 101 3.99 3.53 -3.85
CA ALA A 101 2.75 2.77 -3.66
C ALA A 101 3.00 1.32 -3.23
N VAL A 102 4.03 0.66 -3.77
CA VAL A 102 4.39 -0.70 -3.38
C VAL A 102 4.97 -0.76 -1.97
N VAL A 103 5.80 0.22 -1.58
CA VAL A 103 6.35 0.33 -0.21
C VAL A 103 5.24 0.56 0.81
N ASP A 104 4.28 1.43 0.48
CA ASP A 104 3.10 1.68 1.33
C ASP A 104 2.23 0.43 1.47
N LEU A 105 1.96 -0.26 0.36
CA LEU A 105 1.19 -1.51 0.38
C LEU A 105 1.88 -2.59 1.22
N ALA A 106 3.21 -2.67 1.16
CA ALA A 106 3.99 -3.63 1.94
C ALA A 106 4.06 -3.29 3.44
N GLY A 107 3.51 -2.15 3.88
CA GLY A 107 3.62 -1.66 5.26
C GLY A 107 5.04 -1.21 5.64
N ARG A 108 5.87 -0.90 4.64
CA ARG A 108 7.30 -0.59 4.78
C ARG A 108 7.59 0.91 4.72
N THR A 109 6.57 1.76 4.84
CA THR A 109 6.68 3.23 4.75
C THR A 109 7.63 3.83 5.78
N HIS A 110 7.87 3.13 6.89
CA HIS A 110 8.78 3.55 7.95
C HIS A 110 10.25 3.19 7.67
N ASP A 111 10.53 2.37 6.65
CA ASP A 111 11.88 1.98 6.26
C ASP A 111 12.43 3.02 5.25
N PRO A 112 13.36 3.91 5.65
CA PRO A 112 13.76 5.06 4.84
C PRO A 112 14.45 4.68 3.52
N TYR A 113 14.95 3.45 3.40
CA TYR A 113 15.64 2.94 2.23
C TYR A 113 14.76 2.07 1.32
N ALA A 114 13.50 1.81 1.68
CA ALA A 114 12.65 0.87 0.96
C ALA A 114 12.33 1.36 -0.46
N VAL A 115 12.13 2.66 -0.65
CA VAL A 115 11.91 3.26 -1.97
C VAL A 115 13.18 3.14 -2.82
N ASP A 116 14.34 3.51 -2.28
CA ASP A 116 15.62 3.42 -3.00
C ASP A 116 15.95 1.98 -3.41
N LEU A 117 15.69 1.00 -2.53
CA LEU A 117 15.85 -0.41 -2.82
C LEU A 117 15.01 -0.86 -4.01
N VAL A 118 13.73 -0.46 -4.05
CA VAL A 118 12.81 -0.77 -5.15
C VAL A 118 13.25 -0.10 -6.44
N MET A 119 13.71 1.15 -6.36
CA MET A 119 14.20 1.91 -7.51
C MET A 119 15.48 1.29 -8.09
N ALA A 120 16.43 0.88 -7.24
CA ALA A 120 17.67 0.22 -7.67
C ALA A 120 17.39 -1.14 -8.33
N ALA A 121 16.40 -1.90 -7.83
CA ALA A 121 15.99 -3.18 -8.43
C ALA A 121 15.35 -3.01 -9.82
N GLY A 122 14.79 -1.83 -10.13
CA GLY A 122 14.26 -1.50 -11.46
C GLY A 122 15.31 -1.14 -12.50
N GLN A 123 16.54 -0.86 -12.07
CA GLN A 123 17.65 -0.43 -12.93
C GLN A 123 18.59 -1.57 -13.32
N ALA A 124 18.49 -2.74 -12.66
CA ALA A 124 19.30 -3.90 -13.00
C ALA A 124 18.90 -4.46 -14.39
N PRO A 125 19.86 -4.68 -15.30
CA PRO A 125 19.58 -5.34 -16.57
C PRO A 125 19.14 -6.79 -16.33
N VAL A 126 18.12 -7.21 -17.10
CA VAL A 126 17.65 -8.61 -17.18
C VAL A 126 18.55 -9.44 -18.09
#